data_AF-A0A817N9U2-F1
#
_entry.id   AF-A0A817N9U2-F1
#
_cell.length_a   1.000
_cell.length_b   1.000
_cell.length_c   1.000
_cell.angle_alpha   90.00
_cell.angle_beta   90.00
_cell.angle_gamma   90.00
#
_symmetry.space_group_name_H-M   'P 1'
#
loop_
_entity.id
_entity.type
_entity.pdbx_description
1 polymer ?
#
loop_
_entity_poly.entity_id
_entity_poly.type
_entity_poly.pdbx_seq_one_letter_code
_entity_poly.pdbx_strand_id
1 'polypeptide(L)'
;DPILLYINKQFHTNFQSTYDLHIKDFINKTDRNIIEKYLLNFDQSSLNIILFIAEQLKSILLTICLIKQHCSIENIATLSRLETEFQISYWTNVEYYHDYDIMDTCSKISAAYLIFYCLNNNITRTVVTNETS
;
A
#
# COMPACT_ATOMS: atom_id res chain seq x y z
N ASP A 1 -1.89 6.13 -15.80
CA ASP A 1 -1.83 5.67 -14.40
C ASP A 1 -0.90 6.52 -13.55
N PRO A 2 -1.44 7.48 -12.76
CA PRO A 2 -0.64 8.42 -11.96
C PRO A 2 0.27 7.71 -10.94
N ILE A 3 -0.21 6.60 -10.34
CA ILE A 3 0.57 5.79 -9.40
C ILE A 3 1.79 5.15 -10.07
N LEU A 4 1.62 4.55 -11.25
CA LEU A 4 2.73 3.93 -11.98
C LEU A 4 3.76 4.98 -12.40
N LEU A 5 3.31 6.16 -12.85
CA LEU A 5 4.19 7.29 -13.17
C LEU A 5 5.01 7.74 -11.94
N TYR A 6 4.36 7.86 -10.79
CA TYR A 6 5.02 8.21 -9.53
C TYR A 6 6.08 7.16 -9.14
N ILE A 7 5.72 5.88 -9.12
CA ILE A 7 6.64 4.79 -8.77
C ILE A 7 7.81 4.71 -9.75
N ASN A 8 7.54 4.76 -11.05
CA ASN A 8 8.58 4.70 -12.08
C ASN A 8 9.55 5.87 -11.97
N LYS A 9 9.06 7.08 -11.65
CA LYS A 9 9.91 8.24 -11.37
C LYS A 9 10.71 8.08 -10.07
N GLN A 10 10.09 7.55 -9.02
CA GLN A 10 10.69 7.43 -7.69
C GLN A 10 11.79 6.35 -7.63
N PHE A 11 11.61 5.23 -8.33
CA PHE A 11 12.49 4.07 -8.28
C PHE A 11 13.29 3.86 -9.58
N HIS A 12 13.13 4.74 -10.57
CA HIS A 12 13.72 4.60 -11.91
C HIS A 12 13.39 3.25 -12.56
N THR A 13 12.16 2.77 -12.36
CA THR A 13 11.62 1.51 -12.91
C THR A 13 10.75 1.76 -14.14
N ASN A 14 10.36 0.68 -14.84
CA ASN A 14 9.46 0.75 -15.99
C ASN A 14 8.30 -0.25 -15.83
N PHE A 15 7.51 -0.11 -14.75
CA PHE A 15 6.26 -0.86 -14.59
C PHE A 15 5.22 -0.38 -15.60
N GLN A 16 4.51 -1.33 -16.22
CA GLN A 16 3.49 -1.09 -17.23
C GLN A 16 2.21 -1.82 -16.87
N SER A 17 1.07 -1.24 -17.25
CA SER A 17 -0.24 -1.90 -17.16
C SER A 17 -0.42 -2.87 -18.33
N THR A 18 -1.12 -3.97 -18.07
CA THR A 18 -1.38 -5.02 -19.05
C THR A 18 -2.88 -5.32 -19.08
N TYR A 19 -3.41 -5.54 -20.28
CA TYR A 19 -4.82 -5.86 -20.51
C TYR A 19 -5.03 -7.31 -20.97
N ASP A 20 -3.95 -8.08 -21.08
CA ASP A 20 -3.97 -9.48 -21.50
C ASP A 20 -4.12 -10.42 -20.30
N LEU A 21 -4.91 -11.48 -20.47
CA LEU A 21 -5.06 -12.57 -19.51
C LEU A 21 -3.84 -13.49 -19.52
N HIS A 22 -3.09 -13.52 -20.62
CA HIS A 22 -1.87 -14.32 -20.78
C HIS A 22 -0.65 -13.57 -20.21
N ILE A 23 -0.51 -13.60 -18.88
CA ILE A 23 0.62 -12.97 -18.21
C ILE A 23 1.86 -13.86 -18.32
N LYS A 24 2.78 -13.52 -19.23
CA LYS A 24 4.16 -14.05 -19.23
C LYS A 24 5.05 -12.99 -18.56
N ASP A 25 5.83 -13.37 -17.55
CA ASP A 25 6.71 -12.51 -16.73
C ASP A 25 7.05 -11.13 -17.32
N PHE A 26 6.14 -10.16 -17.13
CA PHE A 26 6.28 -8.80 -17.67
C PHE A 26 7.22 -7.94 -16.82
N ILE A 27 7.49 -8.34 -15.57
CA ILE A 27 8.29 -7.56 -14.65
C ILE A 27 9.76 -7.89 -14.88
N ASN A 28 10.52 -6.88 -15.30
CA ASN A 28 11.96 -7.00 -15.43
C ASN A 28 12.58 -7.35 -14.08
N LYS A 29 13.51 -8.32 -14.07
CA LYS A 29 14.21 -8.77 -12.84
C LYS A 29 14.92 -7.61 -12.15
N THR A 30 15.42 -6.62 -12.90
CA THR A 30 16.05 -5.42 -12.35
C THR A 30 15.07 -4.61 -11.50
N ASP A 31 13.86 -4.40 -12.00
CA ASP A 31 12.85 -3.54 -11.36
C ASP A 31 12.32 -4.22 -10.10
N ARG A 32 12.13 -5.55 -10.17
CA ARG A 32 11.84 -6.38 -8.99
C ARG A 32 12.93 -6.24 -7.92
N ASN A 33 14.21 -6.38 -8.30
CA ASN A 33 15.32 -6.27 -7.37
C ASN A 33 15.40 -4.88 -6.69
N ILE A 34 15.01 -3.81 -7.39
CA ILE A 34 14.98 -2.46 -6.81
C ILE A 34 13.94 -2.39 -5.68
N ILE A 35 12.74 -2.93 -5.91
CA ILE A 35 11.68 -2.96 -4.90
C ILE A 35 12.07 -3.89 -3.74
N GLU A 36 12.67 -5.05 -4.01
CA GLU A 36 13.16 -5.97 -2.97
C GLU A 36 14.21 -5.28 -2.09
N LYS A 37 15.19 -4.58 -2.68
CA LYS A 37 16.18 -3.80 -1.92
C LYS A 37 15.54 -2.69 -1.09
N TYR A 38 14.50 -2.04 -1.59
CA TYR A 38 13.77 -1.03 -0.83
C TYR A 38 13.11 -1.64 0.41
N LEU A 39 12.47 -2.81 0.27
CA LEU A 39 11.82 -3.51 1.38
C LEU A 39 12.82 -4.03 2.42
N LEU A 40 14.02 -4.46 2.00
CA LEU A 40 15.07 -4.92 2.91
C LEU A 40 15.61 -3.85 3.87
N ASN A 41 15.29 -2.57 3.66
CA ASN A 41 15.68 -1.51 4.59
C ASN A 41 14.83 -1.47 5.87
N PHE A 42 13.69 -2.15 5.90
CA PHE A 42 12.79 -2.18 7.03
C PHE A 42 13.11 -3.35 7.98
N ASP A 43 12.84 -3.16 9.27
CA ASP A 43 12.93 -4.22 10.26
C ASP A 43 11.81 -5.26 10.07
N GLN A 44 11.96 -6.43 10.70
CA GLN A 44 11.01 -7.53 10.56
C GLN A 44 9.58 -7.14 10.98
N SER A 45 9.42 -6.34 12.04
CA SER A 45 8.10 -5.91 12.51
C SER A 45 7.45 -4.96 11.51
N SER A 46 8.19 -4.00 10.97
CA SER A 46 7.71 -3.14 9.88
C SER A 46 7.36 -3.95 8.63
N LEU A 47 8.19 -4.91 8.23
CA LEU A 47 7.92 -5.77 7.06
C LEU A 47 6.62 -6.56 7.20
N ASN A 48 6.34 -7.12 8.39
CA ASN A 48 5.08 -7.81 8.65
C ASN A 48 3.87 -6.88 8.49
N ILE A 49 3.99 -5.62 8.92
CA ILE A 49 2.92 -4.62 8.76
C ILE A 49 2.77 -4.23 7.29
N ILE A 50 3.87 -4.03 6.55
CA ILE A 50 3.85 -3.76 5.11
C ILE A 50 3.15 -4.91 4.38
N LEU A 51 3.45 -6.16 4.74
CA LEU A 51 2.80 -7.34 4.19
C LEU A 51 1.29 -7.32 4.46
N PHE A 52 0.88 -7.06 5.70
CA PHE A 52 -0.53 -6.96 6.05
C PHE A 52 -1.27 -5.90 5.22
N ILE A 53 -0.68 -4.70 5.05
CA ILE A 53 -1.27 -3.64 4.22
C ILE A 53 -1.35 -4.08 2.75
N ALA A 54 -0.30 -4.71 2.22
CA ALA A 54 -0.29 -5.24 0.86
C ALA A 54 -1.36 -6.32 0.64
N GLU A 55 -1.67 -7.13 1.64
CA GLU A 55 -2.75 -8.12 1.59
C GLU A 55 -4.15 -7.49 1.60
N GLN A 56 -4.34 -6.37 2.30
CA GLN A 56 -5.59 -5.61 2.26
C GLN A 56 -5.79 -4.91 0.90
N LEU A 57 -4.74 -4.25 0.38
CA LEU A 57 -4.80 -3.51 -0.89
C LEU A 57 -4.65 -4.38 -2.13
N LYS A 58 -4.23 -5.64 -1.97
CA LYS A 58 -3.85 -6.57 -3.05
C LYS A 58 -2.77 -6.01 -3.99
N SER A 59 -1.99 -5.02 -3.54
CA SER A 59 -0.99 -4.34 -4.37
C SER A 59 0.15 -3.77 -3.53
N ILE A 60 1.37 -4.24 -3.80
CA ILE A 60 2.57 -3.73 -3.15
C ILE A 60 2.90 -2.30 -3.57
N LEU A 61 2.60 -1.92 -4.82
CA LEU A 61 2.88 -0.57 -5.33
C LEU A 61 2.01 0.49 -4.64
N LEU A 62 0.74 0.16 -4.37
CA LEU A 62 -0.15 1.02 -3.57
C LEU A 62 0.34 1.12 -2.13
N THR A 63 0.78 0.01 -1.52
CA THR A 63 1.38 0.02 -0.18
C THR A 63 2.62 0.92 -0.11
N ILE A 64 3.50 0.88 -1.10
CA ILE A 64 4.67 1.76 -1.17
C ILE A 64 4.24 3.23 -1.28
N CYS A 65 3.22 3.53 -2.08
CA CYS A 65 2.67 4.89 -2.18
C CYS A 65 2.12 5.39 -0.83
N LEU A 66 1.44 4.52 -0.08
CA LEU A 66 0.95 4.84 1.26
C LEU A 66 2.11 5.12 2.24
N ILE A 67 3.13 4.27 2.26
CA ILE A 67 4.32 4.43 3.11
C ILE A 67 5.04 5.74 2.80
N LYS A 68 5.14 6.10 1.51
CA LYS A 68 5.72 7.35 1.03
C LYS A 68 4.80 8.57 1.22
N GLN A 69 3.62 8.42 1.81
CA GLN A 69 2.62 9.47 2.02
C GLN A 69 2.23 10.20 0.71
N HIS A 70 2.23 9.47 -0.41
CA HIS A 70 1.90 10.06 -1.71
C HIS A 70 0.40 10.37 -1.86
N CYS A 71 -0.45 9.51 -1.29
CA CYS A 71 -1.91 9.61 -1.34
C CYS A 71 -2.50 9.38 0.06
N SER A 72 -3.70 9.90 0.31
CA SER A 72 -4.46 9.60 1.53
C SER A 72 -4.90 8.13 1.56
N ILE A 73 -5.23 7.64 2.76
CA ILE A 73 -5.65 6.24 2.99
C ILE A 73 -6.94 5.94 2.20
N GLU A 74 -7.90 6.86 2.20
CA GLU A 74 -9.18 6.72 1.51
C GLU A 74 -8.98 6.64 -0.01
N ASN A 75 -8.09 7.48 -0.54
CA ASN A 75 -7.74 7.45 -1.95
C ASN A 75 -7.05 6.12 -2.32
N ILE A 76 -6.14 5.63 -1.49
CA ILE A 76 -5.47 4.34 -1.71
C ILE A 76 -6.45 3.17 -1.65
N ALA A 77 -7.38 3.17 -0.68
CA ALA A 77 -8.42 2.14 -0.57
C ALA A 77 -9.36 2.16 -1.79
N THR A 78 -9.74 3.35 -2.27
CA THR A 78 -10.53 3.49 -3.49
C THR A 78 -9.75 2.97 -4.71
N LEU A 79 -8.46 3.28 -4.81
CA LEU A 79 -7.59 2.84 -5.91
C LEU A 79 -7.37 1.32 -5.92
N SER A 80 -7.37 0.65 -4.77
CA SER A 80 -7.36 -0.83 -4.73
C SER A 80 -8.64 -1.47 -5.24
N ARG A 81 -9.74 -0.70 -5.28
CA ARG A 81 -11.09 -1.18 -5.62
C ARG A 81 -11.61 -0.60 -6.94
N LEU A 82 -10.72 -0.10 -7.83
CA LEU A 82 -11.12 0.54 -9.08
C LEU A 82 -12.10 -0.29 -9.93
N GLU A 83 -11.88 -1.60 -10.02
CA GLU A 83 -12.80 -2.50 -10.73
C GLU A 83 -14.16 -2.54 -10.03
N THR A 84 -14.21 -2.67 -8.71
CA THR A 84 -15.46 -2.65 -7.94
C THR A 84 -16.19 -1.31 -8.07
N GLU A 85 -15.48 -0.19 -7.99
CA GLU A 85 -16.07 1.15 -8.17
C GLU A 85 -16.62 1.33 -9.59
N PHE A 86 -15.91 0.84 -10.60
CA PHE A 86 -16.41 0.77 -11.96
C PHE A 86 -17.71 -0.05 -11.99
N GLN A 87 -17.72 -1.26 -11.46
CA GLN A 87 -18.89 -2.14 -11.43
C GLN A 87 -20.09 -1.52 -10.69
N ILE A 88 -19.89 -0.85 -9.56
CA ILE A 88 -20.94 -0.12 -8.82
C ILE A 88 -21.56 0.97 -9.71
N SER A 89 -20.75 1.67 -10.50
CA SER A 89 -21.27 2.73 -11.39
C SER A 89 -22.18 2.19 -12.51
N TYR A 90 -21.96 0.95 -12.98
CA TYR A 90 -22.77 0.32 -14.02
C TYR A 90 -23.93 -0.52 -13.46
N TRP A 91 -23.75 -1.14 -12.29
CA TRP A 91 -24.68 -2.12 -11.71
C TRP A 91 -25.33 -1.68 -10.40
N THR A 92 -25.17 -0.41 -10.02
CA THR A 92 -25.71 0.20 -8.79
C THR A 92 -25.03 -0.32 -7.52
N ASN A 93 -25.01 0.54 -6.50
CA ASN A 93 -24.48 0.21 -5.19
C ASN A 93 -25.42 -0.74 -4.45
N VAL A 94 -24.90 -1.87 -3.97
CA VAL A 94 -25.51 -2.62 -2.87
C VAL A 94 -25.18 -1.92 -1.56
N GLU A 95 -26.11 -1.12 -1.08
CA GLU A 95 -26.03 -0.43 0.22
C GLU A 95 -25.59 -1.41 1.33
N TYR A 96 -24.83 -0.91 2.29
CA TYR A 96 -24.17 -1.67 3.36
C TYR A 96 -23.00 -2.54 2.92
N TYR A 97 -23.10 -3.33 1.85
CA TYR A 97 -22.00 -4.24 1.49
C TYR A 97 -20.76 -3.48 1.02
N HIS A 98 -20.90 -2.63 0.00
CA HIS A 98 -19.76 -1.90 -0.53
C HIS A 98 -19.28 -0.79 0.41
N ASP A 99 -20.19 -0.19 1.18
CA ASP A 99 -19.89 0.85 2.17
C ASP A 99 -19.14 0.27 3.37
N TYR A 100 -19.53 -0.93 3.83
CA TYR A 100 -18.82 -1.65 4.89
C TYR A 100 -17.43 -2.07 4.42
N ASP A 101 -17.32 -2.61 3.20
CA ASP A 101 -16.05 -3.12 2.66
C ASP A 101 -14.98 -2.02 2.54
N ILE A 102 -15.35 -0.83 2.05
CA ILE A 102 -14.41 0.29 1.99
C ILE A 102 -14.03 0.78 3.39
N MET A 103 -15.00 0.86 4.31
CA MET A 103 -14.75 1.35 5.67
C MET A 103 -13.91 0.37 6.50
N ASP A 104 -14.14 -0.93 6.34
CA ASP A 104 -13.36 -2.01 6.96
C ASP A 104 -11.91 -2.00 6.44
N THR A 105 -11.73 -1.85 5.12
CA THR A 105 -10.41 -1.71 4.49
C THR A 105 -9.68 -0.48 5.01
N CYS A 106 -10.34 0.69 5.01
CA CYS A 106 -9.78 1.93 5.55
C CYS A 106 -9.40 1.80 7.03
N SER A 107 -10.26 1.18 7.85
CA SER A 107 -10.01 0.99 9.29
C SER A 107 -8.76 0.13 9.54
N LYS A 108 -8.67 -1.03 8.88
CA LYS A 108 -7.51 -1.94 8.99
C LYS A 108 -6.22 -1.29 8.53
N ILE A 109 -6.24 -0.62 7.37
CA ILE A 109 -5.06 0.05 6.83
C ILE A 109 -4.64 1.22 7.70
N SER A 110 -5.58 2.02 8.21
CA SER A 110 -5.26 3.14 9.10
C SER A 110 -4.58 2.67 10.38
N ALA A 111 -5.11 1.63 11.03
CA ALA A 111 -4.52 1.06 12.23
C ALA A 111 -3.11 0.50 11.96
N ALA A 112 -2.95 -0.28 10.89
CA ALA A 112 -1.66 -0.82 10.50
C ALA A 112 -0.64 0.29 10.17
N TYR A 113 -1.06 1.29 9.39
CA TYR A 113 -0.21 2.42 9.02
C TYR A 113 0.23 3.25 10.23
N LEU A 114 -0.67 3.47 11.20
CA LEU A 114 -0.34 4.16 12.45
C LEU A 114 0.75 3.41 13.23
N ILE A 115 0.61 2.09 13.37
CA ILE A 115 1.62 1.27 14.06
C ILE A 115 2.95 1.34 13.31
N PHE A 116 2.93 1.19 11.99
CA PHE A 116 4.12 1.33 11.15
C PHE A 116 4.80 2.70 11.34
N TYR A 117 4.01 3.78 11.33
CA TYR A 117 4.49 5.14 11.51
C TYR A 117 5.15 5.32 12.89
N CYS A 118 4.53 4.81 13.96
CA CYS A 118 5.07 4.88 15.32
C CYS A 118 6.39 4.12 15.46
N LEU A 119 6.52 2.95 14.83
CA LEU A 119 7.76 2.16 14.87
C LEU A 119 8.92 2.86 14.15
N ASN A 120 8.65 3.50 13.02
CA ASN A 120 9.68 4.11 12.18
C ASN A 120 10.06 5.54 12.59
N ASN A 121 9.19 6.27 13.30
CA ASN A 121 9.42 7.68 13.65
C ASN A 121 9.84 7.94 15.12
N ASN A 122 10.34 6.94 15.84
CA ASN A 122 10.90 7.07 17.20
C ASN A 122 9.97 7.67 18.30
N ILE A 123 8.66 7.83 18.06
CA ILE A 123 7.72 8.43 19.03
C ILE A 123 7.67 7.62 20.34
N THR A 124 7.95 6.31 20.28
CA THR A 124 7.93 5.40 21.44
C THR A 124 9.26 5.33 22.20
N ARG A 125 10.38 5.81 21.63
CA ARG A 125 11.71 5.68 22.27
C ARG A 125 11.95 6.66 23.41
N THR A 126 11.24 7.78 23.44
CA THR A 126 11.50 8.88 24.40
C THR A 126 10.90 8.67 25.78
N VAL A 127 9.95 7.75 25.95
CA VAL A 127 9.29 7.53 27.25
C VAL A 127 10.16 6.64 28.16
N VAL A 128 10.85 5.64 27.58
CA VAL A 128 11.66 4.69 28.36
C VAL A 128 12.97 5.30 28.88
N THR A 129 13.50 6.32 28.22
CA THR A 129 14.80 6.93 28.60
C THR A 129 14.71 7.86 29.81
N ASN A 130 13.51 8.26 30.25
CA ASN A 130 13.34 9.23 31.33
C ASN A 130 13.08 8.57 32.70
N GLU A 131 13.02 7.24 32.78
CA GLU A 131 12.80 6.51 34.04
C GLU A 131 14.08 5.86 34.61
N THR A 132 15.23 6.03 33.94
CA THR A 132 16.50 5.39 34.32
C THR A 132 17.66 6.36 34.59
N SER A 133 17.37 7.59 35.00
CA SER A 133 18.40 8.59 35.39
C SER A 133 18.16 9.13 36.79
#